data_AF-A0A9P8ZL03-F1
#
_entry.id   AF-A0A9P8ZL03-F1
#
_cell.length_a   1.000
_cell.length_b   1.000
_cell.length_c   1.000
_cell.angle_alpha   90.00
_cell.angle_beta   90.00
_cell.angle_gamma   90.00
#
_symmetry.space_group_name_H-M   'P 1'
#
loop_
_entity.id
_entity.type
_entity.pdbx_description
1 polymer ?
#
loop_
_entity_poly.entity_id
_entity_poly.type
_entity_poly.pdbx_seq_one_letter_code
_entity_poly.pdbx_strand_id
1 'polypeptide(L)' 'MCYVVDCATCGKKTWKGCGRHAEQVMSSVPSEDKCECRTQSTAGAETTSKVGEAGKK' A
#
# COMPACT_ATOMS: atom_id res chain seq x y z
N MET A 1 -17.18 -6.42 -3.02
CA MET A 1 -16.00 -6.06 -3.84
C MET A 1 -14.81 -5.80 -2.93
N CYS A 2 -13.65 -6.38 -3.22
CA CYS A 2 -12.38 -6.00 -2.60
C CYS A 2 -11.59 -5.17 -3.60
N TYR A 3 -10.95 -4.10 -3.15
CA TYR A 3 -10.20 -3.20 -4.02
C TYR A 3 -9.01 -2.58 -3.28
N VAL A 4 -8.00 -2.16 -4.05
CA VAL A 4 -6.86 -1.39 -3.54
C VAL A 4 -7.35 0.02 -3.24
N VAL A 5 -6.97 0.56 -2.08
CA VAL A 5 -7.20 1.94 -1.68
C VAL A 5 -5.94 2.51 -1.08
N ASP A 6 -5.80 3.82 -1.07
CA ASP A 6 -4.67 4.48 -0.42
C ASP A 6 -4.94 4.65 1.08
N CYS A 7 -3.93 4.41 1.90
CA CYS A 7 -3.99 4.61 3.33
C CYS A 7 -4.06 6.11 3.63
N ALA A 8 -5.06 6.55 4.39
CA ALA A 8 -5.19 7.95 4.79
C ALA A 8 -4.06 8.44 5.71
N THR A 9 -3.29 7.53 6.32
CA THR A 9 -2.21 7.88 7.26
C THR A 9 -0.86 8.07 6.57
N CYS A 10 -0.52 7.19 5.63
CA CYS A 10 0.80 7.19 4.98
C CYS A 10 0.75 7.32 3.45
N GLY A 11 -0.44 7.31 2.83
CA GLY A 11 -0.60 7.37 1.38
C GLY A 11 -0.23 6.09 0.63
N LYS A 12 0.21 5.03 1.33
CA LYS A 12 0.57 3.73 0.72
C LYS A 12 -0.66 2.90 0.34
N LYS A 13 -0.48 1.94 -0.56
CA LYS A 13 -1.53 1.04 -1.05
C LYS A 13 -1.93 0.03 0.02
N THR A 14 -3.21 0.02 0.36
CA THR A 14 -3.86 -0.93 1.25
C THR A 14 -5.08 -1.54 0.55
N TRP A 15 -5.79 -2.47 1.19
CA TRP A 15 -7.00 -3.07 0.63
C TRP A 15 -8.20 -2.78 1.51
N LYS A 16 -9.37 -2.62 0.87
CA LYS A 16 -10.67 -2.54 1.52
C LYS A 16 -11.56 -3.65 0.97
N GLY A 17 -12.12 -4.47 1.86
CA GLY A 17 -13.01 -5.56 1.49
C GLY A 17 -13.04 -6.69 2.52
N CYS A 18 -13.63 -7.82 2.15
CA CYS A 18 -13.87 -8.96 3.02
C CYS A 18 -12.65 -9.86 3.29
N GLY A 19 -11.43 -9.43 2.94
CA GLY A 19 -10.18 -10.15 3.25
C GLY A 19 -9.90 -11.40 2.41
N ARG A 20 -10.94 -12.10 1.93
CA ARG A 20 -10.81 -13.30 1.07
C ARG A 20 -10.10 -13.06 -0.25
N HIS A 21 -10.09 -11.82 -0.73
CA HIS A 21 -9.38 -11.43 -1.96
C HIS A 21 -8.18 -10.52 -1.66
N ALA A 22 -7.76 -10.39 -0.39
CA ALA A 22 -6.67 -9.50 -0.02
C ALA A 22 -5.36 -9.88 -0.71
N GLU A 23 -5.04 -11.18 -0.80
CA GLU A 23 -3.84 -11.68 -1.46
C GLU A 23 -3.84 -11.36 -2.96
N GLN A 24 -4.97 -11.59 -3.64
CA GLN A 24 -5.10 -11.28 -5.06
C GLN A 24 -5.02 -9.76 -5.33
N VAL A 25 -5.66 -8.95 -4.47
CA VAL A 25 -5.66 -7.48 -4.57
C VAL A 25 -4.28 -6.89 -4.27
N MET A 26 -3.58 -7.43 -3.26
CA MET A 26 -2.22 -7.02 -2.92
C MET A 26 -1.14 -7.67 -3.80
N SER A 27 -1.45 -8.70 -4.60
CA SER A 27 -0.47 -9.32 -5.49
C SER A 27 0.07 -8.36 -6.54
N SER A 28 -0.72 -7.34 -6.92
CA SER A 28 -0.30 -6.28 -7.84
C SER A 28 0.41 -5.11 -7.13
N VAL A 29 0.47 -5.14 -5.80
CA VAL A 29 1.09 -4.09 -4.98
C VAL A 29 2.46 -4.61 -4.51
N PRO A 30 3.57 -4.04 -4.98
CA PRO A 30 4.89 -4.43 -4.51
C PRO A 30 5.03 -4.12 -3.02
N SER A 31 5.88 -4.87 -2.31
CA SER A 31 6.01 -4.74 -0.85
C SER A 31 6.36 -3.33 -0.38
N GLU A 32 7.03 -2.54 -1.21
CA GLU A 32 7.41 -1.15 -0.97
C GLU A 32 6.21 -0.19 -0.96
N ASP A 33 5.17 -0.50 -1.76
CA ASP A 33 3.92 0.26 -1.83
C ASP A 33 2.88 -0.20 -0.81
N LYS A 34 3.09 -1.31 -0.09
CA LYS A 34 2.10 -1.85 0.86
C LYS A 34 2.06 -1.01 2.13
N CYS A 35 0.86 -0.67 2.57
CA CYS A 35 0.66 -0.01 3.85
C CYS A 35 1.16 -0.88 5.02
N GLU A 36 2.13 -0.34 5.76
CA GLU A 36 2.78 -0.97 6.92
C GLU A 36 2.43 -0.27 8.25
N CYS A 37 1.44 0.62 8.27
CA CYS A 37 1.08 1.43 9.44
C CYS A 37 0.72 0.60 10.70
N ARG A 38 0.49 -0.71 10.58
CA ARG A 38 0.20 -1.59 11.72
C ARG A 38 1.38 -1.74 12.71
N THR A 39 2.59 -1.31 12.34
CA THR A 39 3.77 -1.28 13.25
C THR A 39 4.21 0.12 13.67
N GLN A 40 3.59 1.19 13.15
CA GLN A 40 4.10 2.55 13.27
C GLN A 40 3.44 3.37 14.40
N SER A 41 2.98 2.71 15.47
CA SER A 41 2.63 3.45 16.70
C SER A 41 3.85 3.76 17.58
N THR A 42 5.04 3.25 17.23
CA THR A 42 6.30 3.64 17.84
C THR A 42 7.42 3.58 16.79
N ALA A 43 8.10 4.71 16.58
CA ALA A 43 9.34 4.90 15.82
C ALA A 43 9.25 4.94 14.28
N GLY A 44 9.60 6.12 13.75
CA GLY A 44 10.56 6.19 12.64
C GLY A 44 9.98 6.45 11.27
N ALA A 45 9.67 7.72 11.00
CA ALA A 45 9.85 8.26 9.67
C ALA A 45 11.35 8.21 9.33
N GLU A 46 11.74 7.53 8.25
CA GLU A 46 12.77 8.07 7.35
C GLU A 46 12.64 7.47 5.95
N THR A 47 13.02 8.29 4.98
CA THR A 47 12.41 8.41 3.67
C THR A 47 13.19 7.64 2.60
N THR A 48 12.47 7.03 1.66
CA THR A 48 12.88 7.11 0.26
C THR A 48 11.64 7.14 -0.62
N SER A 49 10.99 8.29 -0.59
CA SER A 49 10.24 8.77 -1.74
C SER A 49 11.19 8.88 -2.94
N LYS A 50 11.00 8.03 -3.94
CA LYS A 50 11.17 8.46 -5.34
C LYS A 50 9.99 7.97 -6.16
N VAL A 51 8.98 8.83 -6.21
CA VAL A 51 7.99 8.83 -7.28
C VAL A 51 8.70 9.01 -8.62
N GLY A 52 8.36 8.14 -9.58
CA GLY A 52 8.70 8.26 -10.98
C GLY A 52 8.60 6.90 -11.65
N GLU A 53 7.91 6.68 -12.76
CA GLU A 53 7.09 7.53 -13.61
C GLU A 53 6.42 6.57 -14.61
N ALA A 54 5.30 7.01 -15.14
CA ALA A 54 4.52 6.48 -16.25
C ALA A 54 5.11 5.36 -17.16
N GLY A 55 4.24 4.39 -17.44
CA GLY A 55 3.93 4.05 -18.83
C GLY A 55 4.32 2.65 -19.29
N LYS A 56 3.31 1.83 -19.62
CA LYS A 56 3.40 1.00 -20.83
C LYS A 56 2.03 0.68 -21.43
N LYS A 57 1.66 1.55 -22.38
CA LYS A 57 0.71 1.42 -23.50
C LYS A 57 -0.77 1.21 -23.20
#